data_AF-A0A0F2SEJ4-F1
#
_entry.id   AF-A0A0F2SEJ4-F1
#
_cell.length_a   1.000
_cell.length_b   1.000
_cell.length_c   1.000
_cell.angle_alpha   90.00
_cell.angle_beta   90.00
_cell.angle_gamma   90.00
#
_symmetry.space_group_name_H-M   'P 1'
#
loop_
_entity.id
_entity.type
_entity.pdbx_description
1 polymer ?
#
loop_
_entity_poly.entity_id
_entity_poly.type
_entity_poly.pdbx_seq_one_letter_code
_entity_poly.pdbx_strand_id
1 'polypeptide(L)' 'MFRRSMDNLVSWKNSKDRKPLIIRGARQVGKTWLMKEFGKTNYEKYAYINFDNNERMESLFSGN' A
#
# COMPACT_ATOMS: atom_id res chain seq x y z
N MET A 1 2.01 14.85 11.24
CA MET A 1 1.98 13.38 11.39
C MET A 1 2.21 12.66 10.06
N PHE A 2 1.39 12.92 9.03
CA PHE A 2 1.53 12.28 7.70
C PHE A 2 2.88 12.47 7.00
N ARG A 3 3.51 13.64 7.15
CA ARG A 3 4.82 13.93 6.54
C ARG A 3 5.90 12.94 6.96
N ARG A 4 6.03 12.67 8.27
CA ARG A 4 6.96 11.66 8.80
C ARG A 4 6.65 10.24 8.30
N SER A 5 5.37 9.89 8.18
CA SER A 5 4.98 8.57 7.67
C SER A 5 5.30 8.41 6.18
N MET A 6 5.15 9.47 5.38
CA MET A 6 5.56 9.47 3.97
C MET A 6 7.08 9.37 3.84
N ASP A 7 7.84 10.12 4.65
CA ASP A 7 9.30 10.07 4.65
C ASP A 7 9.82 8.65 4.98
N ASN A 8 9.15 7.94 5.91
CA ASN A 8 9.46 6.54 6.21
C ASN A 8 9.21 5.61 5.01
N LEU A 9 8.15 5.83 4.23
CA LEU A 9 7.88 5.04 3.01
C LEU A 9 8.90 5.33 1.91
N VAL A 10 9.33 6.59 1.76
CA VAL A 10 10.40 6.96 0.83
C VAL A 10 11.73 6.33 1.24
N SER A 11 12.07 6.37 2.52
CA SER A 11 13.25 5.69 3.06
C SER A 11 13.21 4.19 2.79
N TRP A 12 12.06 3.54 3.03
CA TRP A 12 11.84 2.14 2.70
C TRP A 12 12.03 1.85 1.20
N LYS A 13 11.48 2.68 0.30
CA LYS A 13 11.64 2.52 -1.15
C LYS A 13 13.11 2.52 -1.57
N ASN A 14 13.90 3.40 -0.96
CA ASN A 14 15.31 3.62 -1.29
C ASN A 14 16.25 2.60 -0.65
N SER A 15 15.75 1.75 0.26
CA SER A 15 16.53 0.66 0.85
C SER A 15 16.82 -0.43 -0.18
N LYS A 16 18.08 -0.86 -0.25
CA LYS A 16 18.51 -1.96 -1.15
C LYS A 16 17.89 -3.31 -0.77
N ASP A 17 17.65 -3.53 0.52
CA ASP A 17 17.12 -4.79 1.07
C ASP A 17 15.65 -4.66 1.51
N ARG A 18 14.87 -3.86 0.78
CA ARG A 18 13.48 -3.56 1.17
C ARG A 18 12.62 -4.84 1.20
N LYS A 19 12.07 -5.14 2.36
CA LYS A 19 11.08 -6.21 2.58
C LYS A 19 9.67 -5.67 2.38
N PRO A 20 8.64 -6.53 2.16
CA PRO A 20 7.25 -6.07 2.15
C PRO A 20 6.91 -5.25 3.40
N LEU A 21 6.21 -4.12 3.22
CA LEU A 21 5.91 -3.17 4.29
C LEU A 21 4.46 -3.33 4.76
N ILE A 22 4.25 -3.29 6.09
CA ILE A 22 2.93 -3.34 6.72
C ILE A 22 2.64 -1.97 7.35
N ILE A 23 1.57 -1.30 6.91
CA ILE A 23 1.11 -0.04 7.50
C ILE A 23 0.06 -0.33 8.58
N ARG A 24 0.40 -0.13 9.85
CA ARG A 24 -0.48 -0.36 11.00
C ARG A 24 -1.03 0.96 11.58
N GLY A 25 -2.17 0.89 12.27
CA GLY A 25 -2.78 2.02 12.99
C GLY A 25 -4.30 1.87 13.11
N ALA A 26 -4.93 2.73 13.92
CA ALA A 26 -6.37 2.70 14.18
C ALA A 26 -7.21 2.81 12.89
N ARG A 27 -8.45 2.30 12.89
CA ARG A 27 -9.35 2.43 11.73
C ARG A 27 -9.59 3.91 11.41
N GLN A 28 -9.79 4.23 10.12
CA GLN A 28 -10.09 5.60 9.62
C GLN A 28 -9.01 6.68 9.80
N VAL A 29 -7.77 6.35 10.20
CA VAL A 29 -6.69 7.34 10.35
C VAL A 29 -5.95 7.74 9.04
N GLY A 30 -6.50 7.40 7.87
CA GLY A 30 -5.91 7.77 6.58
C GLY A 30 -4.79 6.85 6.06
N LYS A 31 -4.67 5.62 6.55
CA LYS A 31 -3.67 4.64 6.07
C LYS A 31 -3.80 4.34 4.57
N THR A 32 -5.03 4.14 4.08
CA THR A 32 -5.32 3.90 2.66
C THR A 32 -4.91 5.09 1.80
N TRP A 33 -5.14 6.31 2.30
CA TRP A 33 -4.73 7.52 1.61
C TRP A 33 -3.21 7.60 1.51
N LEU A 34 -2.50 7.39 2.61
CA LEU A 34 -1.04 7.40 2.64
C LEU A 34 -0.44 6.42 1.62
N MET A 35 -0.95 5.18 1.57
CA MET A 35 -0.47 4.16 0.63
C MET A 35 -0.72 4.55 -0.83
N LYS A 36 -1.92 5.06 -1.15
CA LYS A 36 -2.28 5.48 -2.51
C LYS A 36 -1.45 6.69 -2.95
N GLU A 37 -1.32 7.69 -2.08
CA GLU A 37 -0.56 8.91 -2.37
C GLU A 37 0.93 8.60 -2.57
N PHE A 38 1.48 7.72 -1.74
CA PHE A 38 2.84 7.23 -1.91
C PHE A 38 3.03 6.53 -3.26
N GLY A 39 2.15 5.59 -3.61
CA GLY A 39 2.18 4.90 -4.91
C GLY A 39 2.16 5.86 -6.09
N LYS A 40 1.22 6.83 -6.07
CA LYS A 40 1.03 7.83 -7.12
C LYS A 40 2.22 8.77 -7.30
N THR A 41 2.85 9.19 -6.20
CA THR A 41 3.91 10.22 -6.24
C THR A 41 5.31 9.62 -6.41
N ASN A 42 5.49 8.34 -6.09
CA ASN A 42 6.81 7.70 -6.07
C ASN A 42 7.03 6.65 -7.16
N TYR A 43 6.00 6.24 -7.89
CA TYR A 43 6.11 5.24 -8.95
C TYR A 43 5.35 5.70 -10.19
N GLU A 44 5.95 5.51 -11.36
CA GLU A 44 5.30 5.79 -12.65
C GLU A 44 4.07 4.89 -12.85
N LYS A 45 4.16 3.64 -12.39
CA LYS A 45 3.10 2.62 -12.47
C LYS A 45 2.94 1.92 -11.12
N TYR A 46 1.70 1.77 -10.68
CA TYR A 46 1.35 1.07 -9.44
C TYR A 46 -0.03 0.41 -9.57
N ALA A 47 -0.24 -0.69 -8.86
CA ALA A 47 -1.52 -1.37 -8.76
C ALA A 47 -2.06 -1.28 -7.33
N TYR A 48 -3.35 -0.99 -7.19
CA TYR A 48 -4.05 -1.01 -5.91
C TYR A 48 -5.05 -2.17 -5.91
N ILE A 49 -4.91 -3.07 -4.93
CA ILE A 49 -5.80 -4.22 -4.75
C ILE A 49 -6.50 -4.04 -3.40
N ASN A 50 -7.84 -4.02 -3.43
CA ASN A 50 -8.67 -4.09 -2.24
C ASN A 50 -9.27 -5.50 -2.13
N PHE A 51 -9.12 -6.12 -0.97
CA PHE A 51 -9.66 -7.44 -0.67
C PHE A 51 -11.06 -7.37 -0.01
N ASP A 52 -11.49 -6.21 0.48
CA ASP A 52 -12.71 -6.04 1.28
C ASP A 52 -14.03 -5.99 0.49
N ASN A 53 -14.12 -6.57 -0.72
CA ASN A 53 -15.38 -6.84 -1.46
C ASN A 53 -15.03 -7.21 -2.90
N ASN A 54 -14.53 -8.42 -3.14
CA ASN A 54 -14.03 -8.76 -4.47
C ASN A 54 -14.39 -10.20 -4.83
N GLU A 55 -15.62 -10.40 -5.32
CA GLU A 55 -16.06 -11.64 -6.00
C GLU A 55 -15.04 -12.05 -7.09
N ARG A 56 -14.36 -11.07 -7.70
CA ARG A 56 -13.31 -11.30 -8.70
C ARG A 56 -11.99 -11.80 -8.13
N MET A 57 -11.69 -11.54 -6.85
CA MET A 57 -10.54 -12.15 -6.18
C MET A 57 -10.89 -13.56 -5.71
N GLU A 58 -12.12 -13.80 -5.27
CA GLU A 58 -12.59 -15.18 -5.06
C GLU A 58 -12.40 -16.00 -6.36
N SER A 59 -12.80 -15.47 -7.52
CA SER A 59 -12.62 -16.18 -8.80
C SER A 59 -11.16 -16.32 -9.25
N LEU A 60 -10.26 -15.38 -8.88
CA LEU A 60 -8.83 -15.45 -9.24
C LEU A 60 -8.04 -16.40 -8.35
N PHE A 61 -8.49 -16.60 -7.10
CA PHE A 61 -7.88 -17.53 -6.15
C PHE A 61 -8.62 -18.87 -6.05
N SER A 62 -9.71 -19.08 -6.80
CA SER A 62 -10.48 -20.33 -6.83
C SER A 62 -9.86 -21.45 -7.67
N GLY A 63 -8.72 -21.22 -8.33
CA GLY A 63 -7.85 -22.30 -8.83
C GLY A 63 -8.50 -23.31 -9.79
N ASN A 64 -9.31 -22.86 -10.75
CA ASN A 64 -9.73 -23.68 -11.90
C ASN A 64 -8.87 -23.41 -13.12
#